data_AF-A0AAV0UHU0-F1
#
_entry.id   AF-A0AAV0UHU0-F1
#
_cell.length_a   1.000
_cell.length_b   1.000
_cell.length_c   1.000
_cell.angle_alpha   90.00
_cell.angle_beta   90.00
_cell.angle_gamma   90.00
#
_symmetry.space_group_name_H-M   'P 1'
#
loop_
_entity.id
_entity.type
_entity.pdbx_description
1 polymer ?
#
loop_
_entity_poly.entity_id
_entity_poly.type
_entity_poly.pdbx_seq_one_letter_code
_entity_poly.pdbx_strand_id
1 'polypeptide(L)'
;MWTELELVVLGVTVVTVALLITAARVLMPQKTDEVDESLQAMINGFDFALPDEVEEYRQCKAAHGDDTDKCFQLLFRRAVADIPLIRKIQSESSGIQRLKKNDILKDGSFLSYKLAEELINEEINDVRREAEELKPGEGWPDKIFPQAVQFMSQIAEQQAATQRKAAEAQAKAMQAAHAKAMLQAEAAEIAVKHIEAQVAATESEKGKMRKRK
;
A
#
# COMPACT_ATOMS: atom_id res chain seq x y z
N MET A 1 7.08 4.18 73.81
CA MET A 1 7.74 5.46 73.49
C MET A 1 8.78 5.15 72.44
N TRP A 2 8.62 5.68 71.23
CA TRP A 2 9.62 5.47 70.19
C TRP A 2 10.82 6.34 70.50
N THR A 3 12.01 5.79 70.33
CA THR A 3 13.23 6.56 70.55
C THR A 3 13.39 7.59 69.44
N GLU A 4 13.98 8.74 69.75
CA GLU A 4 14.23 9.80 68.75
C GLU A 4 15.02 9.27 67.54
N LEU A 5 15.88 8.27 67.77
CA LEU A 5 16.63 7.57 66.73
C LEU A 5 15.71 6.80 65.76
N GLU A 6 14.70 6.09 66.26
CA GLU A 6 13.75 5.34 65.41
C GLU A 6 12.92 6.28 64.52
N LEU A 7 12.54 7.45 65.02
CA LEU A 7 11.83 8.46 64.24
C LEU A 7 12.69 9.04 63.12
N VAL A 8 13.96 9.32 63.38
CA VAL A 8 14.90 9.83 62.36
C VAL A 8 15.17 8.76 61.30
N VAL A 9 15.41 7.51 61.72
CA VAL A 9 15.64 6.39 60.79
C VAL A 9 14.41 6.18 59.89
N LEU A 10 13.21 6.20 60.45
CA LEU A 10 11.98 6.07 59.65
C LEU A 10 11.83 7.22 58.65
N GLY A 11 12.09 8.45 59.06
CA GLY A 11 12.04 9.63 58.19
C GLY A 11 13.01 9.54 57.01
N VAL A 12 14.29 9.18 57.27
CA VAL A 12 15.30 9.03 56.21
C VAL A 12 14.93 7.90 55.26
N THR A 13 14.42 6.78 55.78
CA THR A 13 14.05 5.63 54.95
C THR A 13 12.92 5.97 53.99
N VAL A 14 11.88 6.70 54.45
CA VAL A 14 10.77 7.16 53.59
C VAL A 14 11.26 8.08 52.48
N VAL A 15 12.13 9.04 52.79
CA VAL A 15 12.70 9.96 51.79
C VAL A 15 13.53 9.19 50.76
N THR A 16 14.33 8.23 51.21
CA THR A 16 15.20 7.43 50.33
C THR A 16 14.36 6.58 49.37
N VAL A 17 13.29 5.95 49.86
CA VAL A 17 12.36 5.18 49.02
C VAL A 17 11.64 6.09 48.02
N ALA A 18 11.19 7.28 48.43
CA ALA A 18 10.56 8.23 47.53
C ALA A 18 11.50 8.66 46.39
N LEU A 19 12.78 8.92 46.71
CA LEU A 19 13.81 9.25 45.71
C LEU A 19 14.12 8.07 44.77
N LEU A 20 14.12 6.84 45.29
CA LEU A 20 14.31 5.66 44.45
C LEU A 20 13.13 5.43 43.51
N ILE A 21 11.90 5.69 43.95
CA ILE A 21 10.70 5.59 43.09
C ILE A 21 10.71 6.67 42.00
N THR A 22 11.09 7.91 42.32
CA THR A 22 11.18 8.97 41.30
C THR A 22 12.31 8.70 40.31
N ALA A 23 13.47 8.24 40.78
CA ALA A 23 14.57 7.82 39.92
C ALA A 23 14.15 6.65 39.01
N ALA A 24 13.48 5.64 39.54
CA ALA A 24 12.95 4.52 38.75
C ALA A 24 11.92 4.98 37.72
N ARG A 25 11.05 5.94 38.05
CA ARG A 25 10.10 6.53 37.09
C ARG A 25 10.76 7.32 35.98
N VAL A 26 11.88 8.01 36.26
CA VAL A 26 12.63 8.77 35.26
C VAL A 26 13.48 7.85 34.38
N LEU A 27 13.97 6.74 34.93
CA LEU A 27 14.78 5.74 34.21
C LEU A 27 13.95 4.72 33.43
N MET A 28 12.67 4.55 33.74
CA MET A 28 11.79 3.72 32.93
C MET A 28 11.40 4.47 31.66
N PRO A 29 11.64 3.90 30.46
CA PRO A 29 11.22 4.51 29.20
C PRO A 29 9.70 4.69 29.23
N GLN A 30 9.24 5.94 29.12
CA GLN A 30 7.83 6.21 28.91
C GLN A 30 7.42 5.56 27.59
N LYS A 31 6.36 4.73 27.64
CA LYS A 31 5.76 4.19 26.42
C LYS A 31 5.32 5.38 25.58
N THR A 32 5.95 5.54 24.43
CA THR A 32 5.60 6.52 23.40
C THR A 32 4.15 6.24 22.98
N ASP A 33 3.25 7.14 23.37
CA ASP A 33 1.84 7.08 22.97
C ASP A 33 1.72 7.23 21.45
N GLU A 34 0.77 6.55 20.81
CA GLU A 34 0.50 6.51 19.35
C GLU A 34 0.48 7.89 18.65
N VAL A 35 0.29 8.98 19.41
CA VAL A 35 0.37 10.36 18.91
C VAL A 35 1.79 10.73 18.46
N ASP A 36 2.82 10.26 19.18
CA ASP A 36 4.22 10.42 18.79
C ASP A 36 4.57 9.61 17.55
N GLU A 37 3.87 8.51 17.27
CA GLU A 37 4.08 7.69 16.07
C GLU A 37 3.52 8.37 14.81
N SER A 38 2.34 9.03 14.92
CA SER A 38 1.81 9.86 13.83
C SER A 38 2.63 11.13 13.57
N LEU A 39 3.14 11.75 14.63
CA LEU A 39 4.04 12.90 14.55
C LEU A 39 5.45 12.47 14.09
N GLN A 40 5.92 11.28 14.47
CA GLN A 40 7.15 10.67 13.94
C GLN A 40 6.98 10.25 12.50
N ALA A 41 5.83 9.74 12.06
CA ALA A 41 5.56 9.47 10.65
C ALA A 41 5.51 10.79 9.85
N MET A 42 5.04 11.88 10.45
CA MET A 42 5.06 13.22 9.85
C MET A 42 6.45 13.88 9.89
N ILE A 43 7.29 13.59 10.89
CA ILE A 43 8.67 14.06 11.05
C ILE A 43 9.67 13.21 10.26
N ASN A 44 9.42 11.91 10.13
CA ASN A 44 10.19 10.90 9.39
C ASN A 44 9.46 10.55 8.08
N GLY A 45 8.81 11.53 7.44
CA GLY A 45 7.90 11.36 6.27
C GLY A 45 8.47 10.66 5.03
N PHE A 46 9.65 10.07 5.15
CA PHE A 46 10.18 9.07 4.26
C PHE A 46 9.93 7.66 4.84
N ASP A 47 8.67 7.21 4.79
CA ASP A 47 8.35 5.79 5.04
C ASP A 47 8.96 4.95 3.93
N PHE A 48 9.97 4.17 4.29
CA PHE A 48 10.78 3.36 3.40
C PHE A 48 10.87 1.95 3.99
N ALA A 49 10.09 1.04 3.41
CA ALA A 49 10.20 -0.38 3.65
C ALA A 49 10.80 -1.03 2.41
N LEU A 50 11.70 -2.00 2.63
CA LEU A 50 12.18 -2.85 1.55
C LEU A 50 11.02 -3.70 1.00
N PRO A 51 10.98 -3.96 -0.31
CA PRO A 51 9.94 -4.79 -0.91
C PRO A 51 9.96 -6.23 -0.40
N ASP A 52 8.80 -6.89 -0.39
CA ASP A 52 8.65 -8.30 0.01
C ASP A 52 9.52 -9.23 -0.86
N GLU A 53 9.79 -8.85 -2.12
CA GLU A 53 10.65 -9.57 -3.05
C GLU A 53 12.09 -9.78 -2.54
N VAL A 54 12.57 -8.91 -1.66
CA VAL A 54 13.88 -9.06 -1.00
C VAL A 54 13.89 -10.32 -0.16
N GLU A 55 12.82 -10.55 0.60
CA GLU A 55 12.69 -11.71 1.48
C GLU A 55 12.37 -12.98 0.69
N GLU A 56 11.54 -12.89 -0.36
CA GLU A 56 11.31 -14.00 -1.30
C GLU A 56 12.62 -14.52 -1.90
N TYR A 57 13.49 -13.61 -2.33
CA TYR A 57 14.80 -13.96 -2.86
C TYR A 57 15.71 -14.61 -1.79
N ARG A 58 15.77 -14.05 -0.57
CA ARG A 58 16.58 -14.61 0.52
C ARG A 58 16.16 -16.04 0.87
N GLN A 59 14.86 -16.28 0.95
CA GLN A 59 14.30 -17.61 1.21
C GLN A 59 14.63 -18.57 0.07
N CYS A 60 14.53 -18.13 -1.20
CA CYS A 60 14.90 -18.98 -2.32
C CYS A 60 16.40 -19.27 -2.37
N LYS A 61 17.27 -18.28 -2.08
CA LYS A 61 18.72 -18.49 -2.02
C LYS A 61 19.08 -19.49 -0.91
N ALA A 62 18.38 -19.43 0.23
CA ALA A 62 18.57 -20.39 1.32
C ALA A 62 18.07 -21.80 0.98
N ALA A 63 16.94 -21.92 0.29
CA ALA A 63 16.33 -23.21 -0.04
C ALA A 63 16.90 -23.87 -1.31
N HIS A 64 17.34 -23.07 -2.28
CA HIS A 64 17.67 -23.48 -3.65
C HIS A 64 18.90 -22.74 -4.19
N GLY A 65 19.93 -22.53 -3.36
CA GLY A 65 21.16 -21.84 -3.75
C GLY A 65 21.90 -22.45 -4.94
N ASP A 66 21.66 -23.73 -5.25
CA ASP A 66 22.24 -24.44 -6.40
C ASP A 66 21.56 -24.09 -7.73
N ASP A 67 20.32 -23.59 -7.72
CA ASP A 67 19.57 -23.20 -8.92
C ASP A 67 19.81 -21.71 -9.22
N THR A 68 20.90 -21.45 -9.94
CA THR A 68 21.34 -20.10 -10.28
C THR A 68 20.33 -19.36 -11.15
N ASP A 69 19.62 -20.04 -12.06
CA ASP A 69 18.63 -19.43 -12.94
C ASP A 69 17.37 -19.01 -12.17
N LYS A 70 16.88 -19.87 -11.26
CA LYS A 70 15.74 -19.52 -10.40
C LYS A 70 16.09 -18.40 -9.43
N CYS A 71 17.27 -18.44 -8.81
CA CYS A 71 17.75 -17.36 -7.96
C CYS A 71 17.88 -16.05 -8.73
N PHE A 72 18.38 -16.10 -9.97
CA PHE A 72 18.51 -14.94 -10.82
C PHE A 72 17.15 -14.34 -11.21
N GLN A 73 16.15 -15.17 -11.51
CA GLN A 73 14.79 -14.69 -11.78
C GLN A 73 14.18 -13.93 -10.60
N LEU A 74 14.41 -14.40 -9.36
CA LEU A 74 13.93 -13.72 -8.16
C LEU A 74 14.74 -12.46 -7.85
N LEU A 75 16.06 -12.48 -8.06
CA LEU A 75 16.90 -11.28 -7.99
C LEU A 75 16.43 -10.21 -8.98
N PHE A 76 16.06 -10.63 -10.20
CA PHE A 76 15.50 -9.73 -11.21
C PHE A 76 14.15 -9.15 -10.78
N ARG A 77 13.27 -9.95 -10.16
CA ARG A 77 11.99 -9.45 -9.60
C ARG A 77 12.22 -8.44 -8.46
N ARG A 78 13.17 -8.70 -7.57
CA ARG A 78 13.63 -7.76 -6.53
C ARG A 78 14.07 -6.44 -7.16
N ALA A 79 14.96 -6.49 -8.15
CA ALA A 79 15.41 -5.30 -8.88
C ALA A 79 14.27 -4.53 -9.57
N VAL A 80 13.22 -5.22 -10.04
CA VAL A 80 12.01 -4.57 -10.59
C VAL A 80 11.22 -3.85 -9.51
N ALA A 81 11.07 -4.45 -8.33
CA ALA A 81 10.37 -3.86 -7.19
C ALA A 81 11.12 -2.66 -6.58
N ASP A 82 12.44 -2.60 -6.73
CA ASP A 82 13.25 -1.46 -6.27
C ASP A 82 13.08 -0.20 -7.14
N ILE A 83 12.69 -0.34 -8.41
CA ILE A 83 12.64 0.80 -9.35
C ILE A 83 11.69 1.92 -8.89
N PRO A 84 10.45 1.66 -8.45
CA PRO A 84 9.59 2.70 -7.88
C PRO A 84 10.24 3.47 -6.73
N LEU A 85 10.96 2.77 -5.85
CA LEU A 85 11.67 3.36 -4.71
C LEU A 85 12.85 4.24 -5.17
N ILE A 86 13.66 3.74 -6.10
CA ILE A 86 14.77 4.49 -6.71
C ILE A 86 14.25 5.77 -7.34
N ARG A 87 13.16 5.68 -8.12
CA ARG A 87 12.54 6.84 -8.77
C ARG A 87 12.01 7.85 -7.75
N LYS A 88 11.41 7.38 -6.65
CA LYS A 88 10.92 8.24 -5.56
C LYS A 88 12.07 9.07 -4.98
N ILE A 89 13.15 8.42 -4.52
CA ILE A 89 14.34 9.11 -3.98
C ILE A 89 14.92 10.11 -4.99
N GLN A 90 15.10 9.70 -6.25
CA GLN A 90 15.64 10.57 -7.28
C GLN A 90 14.76 11.80 -7.54
N SER A 91 13.43 11.64 -7.56
CA SER A 91 12.49 12.73 -7.79
C SER A 91 12.42 13.72 -6.62
N GLU A 92 12.54 13.22 -5.38
CA GLU A 92 12.44 14.03 -4.16
C GLU A 92 13.76 14.73 -3.80
N SER A 93 14.90 14.19 -4.25
CA SER A 93 16.26 14.67 -3.91
C SER A 93 16.43 16.18 -4.08
N SER A 94 16.06 16.72 -5.25
CA SER A 94 16.25 18.14 -5.55
C SER A 94 15.37 19.05 -4.68
N GLY A 95 14.15 18.62 -4.35
CA GLY A 95 13.22 19.35 -3.49
C GLY A 95 13.71 19.38 -2.05
N ILE A 96 14.07 18.21 -1.52
CA ILE A 96 14.55 18.04 -0.14
C ILE A 96 15.84 18.83 0.09
N GLN A 97 16.80 18.78 -0.84
CA GLN A 97 18.04 19.55 -0.74
C GLN A 97 17.79 21.07 -0.71
N ARG A 98 16.83 21.56 -1.52
CA ARG A 98 16.45 22.99 -1.53
C ARG A 98 15.78 23.39 -0.22
N LEU A 99 14.87 22.57 0.30
CA LEU A 99 14.19 22.85 1.57
C LEU A 99 15.16 22.84 2.75
N LYS A 100 16.15 21.93 2.75
CA LYS A 100 17.20 21.92 3.78
C LYS A 100 18.11 23.14 3.68
N LYS A 101 18.51 23.55 2.47
CA LYS A 101 19.36 24.74 2.26
C LYS A 101 18.69 26.03 2.75
N ASN A 102 17.37 26.12 2.63
CA ASN A 102 16.60 27.27 3.07
C ASN A 102 16.14 27.18 4.54
N ASP A 103 16.60 26.17 5.29
CA ASP A 103 16.23 25.91 6.69
C ASP A 103 14.71 25.76 6.93
N ILE A 104 13.99 25.29 5.90
CA ILE A 104 12.55 25.04 5.96
C ILE A 104 12.26 23.62 6.45
N LEU A 105 13.17 22.68 6.14
CA LEU A 105 13.04 21.27 6.49
C LEU A 105 13.70 20.97 7.84
N LYS A 106 12.98 20.28 8.73
CA LYS A 106 13.55 19.79 10.00
C LYS A 106 14.68 18.78 9.73
N ASP A 107 15.68 18.79 10.61
CA ASP A 107 16.83 17.88 10.52
C ASP A 107 16.43 16.40 10.53
N GLY A 108 15.41 16.02 11.31
CA GLY A 108 14.90 14.64 11.35
C GLY A 108 14.37 14.15 10.00
N SER A 109 13.63 14.99 9.27
CA SER A 109 13.08 14.65 7.94
C SER A 109 14.18 14.55 6.89
N PHE A 110 15.17 15.44 6.96
CA PHE A 110 16.34 15.39 6.08
C PHE A 110 17.20 14.15 6.34
N LEU A 111 17.41 13.81 7.62
CA LEU A 111 18.13 12.60 8.02
C LEU A 111 17.40 11.35 7.56
N SER A 112 16.07 11.30 7.70
CA SER A 112 15.25 10.18 7.23
C SER A 112 15.40 9.96 5.72
N TYR A 113 15.36 11.04 4.93
CA TYR A 113 15.66 10.97 3.50
C TYR A 113 17.08 10.44 3.23
N LYS A 114 18.08 10.92 3.98
CA LYS A 114 19.47 10.49 3.80
C LYS A 114 19.68 9.02 4.12
N LEU A 115 19.05 8.52 5.18
CA LEU A 115 19.06 7.10 5.53
C LEU A 115 18.44 6.25 4.42
N ALA A 116 17.32 6.69 3.85
CA ALA A 116 16.70 5.95 2.75
C ALA A 116 17.49 6.04 1.43
N GLU A 117 18.14 7.18 1.15
CA GLU A 117 19.07 7.31 0.02
C GLU A 117 20.26 6.36 0.17
N GLU A 118 20.84 6.25 1.38
CA GLU A 118 21.91 5.31 1.69
C GLU A 118 21.45 3.87 1.52
N LEU A 119 20.30 3.50 2.09
CA LEU A 119 19.73 2.16 1.99
C LEU A 119 19.48 1.74 0.54
N ILE A 120 18.90 2.61 -0.31
CA ILE A 120 18.73 2.31 -1.73
C ILE A 120 20.08 2.13 -2.44
N ASN A 121 21.09 2.94 -2.10
CA ASN A 121 22.41 2.81 -2.73
C ASN A 121 23.08 1.47 -2.34
N GLU A 122 22.95 1.06 -1.09
CA GLU A 122 23.38 -0.27 -0.63
C GLU A 122 22.66 -1.37 -1.40
N GLU A 123 21.33 -1.28 -1.50
CA GLU A 123 20.49 -2.24 -2.21
C GLU A 123 20.89 -2.37 -3.69
N ILE A 124 21.12 -1.25 -4.39
CA ILE A 124 21.59 -1.25 -5.78
C ILE A 124 22.94 -1.97 -5.89
N ASN A 125 23.87 -1.71 -4.97
CA ASN A 125 25.19 -2.33 -5.00
C ASN A 125 25.11 -3.83 -4.66
N ASP A 126 24.24 -4.22 -3.73
CA ASP A 126 24.00 -5.61 -3.37
C ASP A 126 23.40 -6.40 -4.52
N VAL A 127 22.35 -5.88 -5.17
CA VAL A 127 21.74 -6.51 -6.34
C VAL A 127 22.75 -6.65 -7.48
N ARG A 128 23.61 -5.65 -7.71
CA ARG A 128 24.69 -5.72 -8.70
C ARG A 128 25.71 -6.79 -8.37
N ARG A 129 26.17 -6.84 -7.12
CA ARG A 129 27.14 -7.84 -6.65
C ARG A 129 26.55 -9.24 -6.80
N GLU A 130 25.33 -9.45 -6.33
CA GLU A 130 24.66 -10.74 -6.42
C GLU A 130 24.37 -11.18 -7.86
N ALA A 131 24.11 -10.23 -8.78
CA ALA A 131 23.96 -10.53 -10.19
C ALA A 131 25.28 -11.04 -10.82
N GLU A 132 26.42 -10.47 -10.44
CA GLU A 132 27.74 -10.97 -10.85
C GLU A 132 28.06 -12.34 -10.23
N GLU A 133 27.69 -12.56 -8.97
CA GLU A 133 27.86 -13.86 -8.31
C GLU A 133 27.06 -14.98 -9.01
N LEU A 134 25.82 -14.69 -9.41
CA LEU A 134 24.95 -15.67 -10.07
C LEU A 134 25.32 -15.92 -11.53
N LYS A 135 25.76 -14.88 -12.26
CA LYS A 135 26.07 -14.94 -13.70
C LYS A 135 27.37 -14.19 -14.02
N PRO A 136 28.53 -14.76 -13.64
CA PRO A 136 29.81 -14.08 -13.75
C PRO A 136 30.23 -13.85 -15.21
N GLY A 137 30.78 -12.66 -15.49
CA GLY A 137 31.33 -12.31 -16.81
C GLY A 137 30.29 -12.00 -17.90
N GLU A 138 28.99 -12.08 -17.60
CA GLU A 138 27.92 -11.72 -18.54
C GLU A 138 27.59 -10.21 -18.54
N GLY A 139 28.19 -9.45 -17.61
CA GLY A 139 27.99 -8.01 -17.46
C GLY A 139 26.59 -7.66 -16.94
N TRP A 140 26.02 -8.52 -16.10
CA TRP A 140 24.72 -8.29 -15.47
C TRP A 140 24.65 -7.11 -14.50
N PRO A 141 25.71 -6.77 -13.73
CA PRO A 141 25.68 -5.60 -12.85
C PRO A 141 25.24 -4.30 -13.54
N ASP A 142 25.66 -4.11 -14.80
CA ASP A 142 25.34 -2.93 -15.58
C ASP A 142 23.99 -3.03 -16.30
N LYS A 143 23.46 -4.24 -16.49
CA LYS A 143 22.26 -4.51 -17.31
C LYS A 143 21.00 -4.74 -16.50
N ILE A 144 21.10 -5.24 -15.26
CA ILE A 144 19.96 -5.71 -14.47
C ILE A 144 18.90 -4.62 -14.27
N PHE A 145 19.29 -3.43 -13.82
CA PHE A 145 18.36 -2.32 -13.61
C PHE A 145 17.80 -1.73 -14.92
N PRO A 146 18.59 -1.46 -15.97
CA PRO A 146 18.04 -1.05 -17.26
C PRO A 146 17.01 -2.04 -17.83
N GLN A 147 17.28 -3.34 -17.74
CA GLN A 147 16.33 -4.36 -18.18
C GLN A 147 15.08 -4.42 -17.30
N ALA A 148 15.22 -4.29 -15.98
CA ALA A 148 14.11 -4.21 -15.05
C ALA A 148 13.19 -2.99 -15.33
N VAL A 149 13.76 -1.85 -15.72
CA VAL A 149 13.01 -0.64 -16.12
C VAL A 149 12.19 -0.88 -17.40
N GLN A 150 12.78 -1.57 -18.38
CA GLN A 150 12.08 -1.94 -19.60
C GLN A 150 10.94 -2.92 -19.31
N PHE A 151 11.20 -3.93 -18.47
CA PHE A 151 10.22 -4.93 -18.07
C PHE A 151 9.03 -4.32 -17.32
N MET A 152 9.28 -3.40 -16.37
CA MET A 152 8.22 -2.70 -15.65
C MET A 152 7.32 -1.89 -16.59
N SER A 153 7.90 -1.24 -17.60
CA SER A 153 7.14 -0.49 -18.61
C SER A 153 6.23 -1.40 -19.43
N GLN A 154 6.72 -2.59 -19.81
CA GLN A 154 5.94 -3.59 -20.54
C GLN A 154 4.78 -4.14 -19.70
N ILE A 155 5.01 -4.42 -18.40
CA ILE A 155 3.94 -4.84 -17.50
C ILE A 155 2.88 -3.75 -17.38
N ALA A 156 3.27 -2.50 -17.19
CA ALA A 156 2.33 -1.39 -17.06
C ALA A 156 1.46 -1.24 -18.33
N GLU A 157 2.05 -1.40 -19.51
CA GLU A 157 1.32 -1.38 -20.79
C GLU A 157 0.33 -2.55 -20.90
N GLN A 158 0.75 -3.77 -20.53
CA GLN A 158 -0.12 -4.94 -20.53
C GLN A 158 -1.28 -4.80 -19.52
N GLN A 159 -1.01 -4.27 -18.33
CA GLN A 159 -2.03 -4.02 -17.32
C GLN A 159 -3.03 -2.96 -17.81
N ALA A 160 -2.55 -1.86 -18.40
CA ALA A 160 -3.41 -0.83 -18.96
C ALA A 160 -4.27 -1.37 -20.12
N ALA A 161 -3.70 -2.18 -21.02
CA ALA A 161 -4.45 -2.83 -22.09
C ALA A 161 -5.52 -3.79 -21.56
N THR A 162 -5.20 -4.57 -20.52
CA THR A 162 -6.14 -5.50 -19.87
C THR A 162 -7.28 -4.75 -19.18
N GLN A 163 -6.98 -3.67 -18.45
CA GLN A 163 -7.97 -2.81 -17.82
C GLN A 163 -8.89 -2.14 -18.86
N ARG A 164 -8.34 -1.66 -19.97
CA ARG A 164 -9.14 -1.10 -21.08
C ARG A 164 -10.10 -2.13 -21.66
N LYS A 165 -9.62 -3.35 -21.94
CA LYS A 165 -10.49 -4.44 -22.43
C LYS A 165 -11.58 -4.81 -21.43
N ALA A 166 -11.25 -4.86 -20.13
CA ALA A 166 -12.22 -5.15 -19.08
C ALA A 166 -13.29 -4.03 -18.97
N ALA A 167 -12.87 -2.76 -19.02
CA ALA A 167 -13.76 -1.61 -19.00
C ALA A 167 -14.68 -1.57 -20.23
N GLU A 168 -14.15 -1.85 -21.43
CA GLU A 168 -14.94 -1.94 -22.66
C GLU A 168 -15.96 -3.08 -22.61
N ALA A 169 -15.58 -4.25 -22.07
CA ALA A 169 -16.48 -5.38 -21.88
C ALA A 169 -17.60 -5.05 -20.88
N GLN A 170 -17.25 -4.38 -19.76
CA GLN A 170 -18.22 -3.95 -18.76
C GLN A 170 -19.17 -2.89 -19.31
N ALA A 171 -18.68 -1.93 -20.10
CA ALA A 171 -19.50 -0.92 -20.76
C ALA A 171 -20.47 -1.55 -21.77
N LYS A 172 -20.01 -2.50 -22.59
CA LYS A 172 -20.87 -3.25 -23.52
C LYS A 172 -21.92 -4.08 -22.80
N ALA A 173 -21.55 -4.74 -21.69
CA ALA A 173 -22.50 -5.50 -20.88
C ALA A 173 -23.58 -4.60 -20.25
N MET A 174 -23.19 -3.42 -19.75
CA MET A 174 -24.11 -2.44 -19.20
C MET A 174 -25.06 -1.87 -20.26
N GLN A 175 -24.54 -1.54 -21.46
CA GLN A 175 -25.36 -1.09 -22.59
C GLN A 175 -26.36 -2.16 -23.03
N ALA A 176 -25.93 -3.42 -23.13
CA ALA A 176 -26.81 -4.54 -23.48
C ALA A 176 -27.88 -4.81 -22.41
N ALA A 177 -27.52 -4.70 -21.13
CA ALA A 177 -28.47 -4.81 -20.01
C ALA A 177 -29.50 -3.68 -20.04
N HIS A 178 -29.07 -2.45 -20.27
CA HIS A 178 -29.96 -1.29 -20.39
C HIS A 178 -30.91 -1.41 -21.58
N ALA A 179 -30.42 -1.84 -22.75
CA ALA A 179 -31.25 -2.08 -23.93
C ALA A 179 -32.31 -3.16 -23.67
N LYS A 180 -31.94 -4.28 -23.02
CA LYS A 180 -32.90 -5.32 -22.63
C LYS A 180 -33.93 -4.84 -21.62
N ALA A 181 -33.52 -4.04 -20.64
CA ALA A 181 -34.44 -3.47 -19.64
C ALA A 181 -35.45 -2.52 -20.30
N MET A 182 -35.01 -1.68 -21.25
CA MET A 182 -35.90 -0.79 -22.00
C MET A 182 -36.93 -1.57 -22.82
N LEU A 183 -36.50 -2.62 -23.54
CA LEU A 183 -37.42 -3.47 -24.32
C LEU A 183 -38.43 -4.22 -23.43
N GLN A 184 -38.01 -4.66 -22.25
CA GLN A 184 -38.91 -5.31 -21.29
C GLN A 184 -39.92 -4.32 -20.68
N ALA A 185 -39.49 -3.08 -20.39
CA ALA A 185 -40.38 -2.03 -19.91
C ALA A 185 -41.45 -1.66 -20.96
N GLU A 186 -41.04 -1.52 -22.22
CA GLU A 186 -41.95 -1.22 -23.33
C GLU A 186 -42.95 -2.37 -23.56
N ALA A 187 -42.49 -3.63 -23.53
CA ALA A 187 -43.37 -4.79 -23.64
C ALA A 187 -44.37 -4.91 -22.47
N ALA A 188 -43.95 -4.58 -21.25
CA ALA A 188 -44.82 -4.55 -20.09
C ALA A 188 -45.90 -3.46 -20.21
N GLU A 189 -45.54 -2.27 -20.71
CA GLU A 189 -46.50 -1.18 -20.92
C GLU A 189 -47.56 -1.54 -21.96
N ILE A 190 -47.16 -2.19 -23.06
CA ILE A 190 -48.09 -2.69 -24.09
C ILE A 190 -49.03 -3.76 -23.51
N ALA A 191 -48.50 -4.68 -22.68
CA ALA A 191 -49.31 -5.71 -22.05
C ALA A 191 -50.35 -5.12 -21.09
N VAL A 192 -49.98 -4.12 -20.29
CA VAL A 192 -50.92 -3.41 -19.39
C VAL A 192 -52.04 -2.76 -20.21
N LYS A 193 -51.71 -2.02 -21.28
CA LYS A 193 -52.71 -1.39 -22.16
C LYS A 193 -53.68 -2.42 -22.77
N HIS A 194 -53.18 -3.60 -23.14
CA HIS A 194 -54.01 -4.66 -23.72
C HIS A 194 -54.94 -5.31 -22.68
N ILE A 195 -54.49 -5.47 -21.44
CA ILE A 195 -55.31 -5.97 -20.33
C ILE A 195 -56.41 -4.95 -19.99
N GLU A 196 -56.08 -3.67 -19.87
CA GLU A 196 -57.05 -2.60 -19.62
C GLU A 196 -58.14 -2.54 -20.70
N ALA A 197 -57.76 -2.68 -21.98
CA ALA A 197 -58.70 -2.73 -23.09
C ALA A 197 -59.65 -3.95 -23.01
N GLN A 198 -59.15 -5.12 -22.60
CA GLN A 198 -59.98 -6.31 -22.44
C GLN A 198 -60.96 -6.19 -21.27
N VAL A 199 -60.52 -5.63 -20.13
CA VAL A 199 -61.38 -5.40 -18.96
C VAL A 199 -62.49 -4.39 -19.29
N ALA A 200 -62.14 -3.28 -19.96
CA ALA A 200 -63.14 -2.30 -20.41
C ALA A 200 -64.17 -2.92 -21.38
N ALA A 201 -63.74 -3.81 -22.28
CA ALA A 201 -64.64 -4.53 -23.19
C ALA A 201 -65.58 -5.51 -22.44
N THR A 202 -65.08 -6.23 -21.44
CA THR A 202 -65.90 -7.18 -20.65
C THR A 202 -66.89 -6.47 -19.73
N GLU A 203 -66.55 -5.29 -19.19
CA GLU A 203 -67.47 -4.48 -18.40
C GLU A 203 -68.60 -3.88 -19.26
N SER A 204 -68.29 -3.45 -20.49
CA SER A 204 -69.26 -3.02 -21.50
C SER A 204 -70.29 -4.11 -21.85
N GLU A 205 -69.85 -5.37 -22.01
CA GLU A 205 -70.75 -6.51 -22.26
C GLU A 205 -71.63 -6.85 -21.06
N LYS A 206 -71.07 -6.88 -19.84
CA LYS A 206 -71.85 -7.12 -18.60
C LYS A 206 -72.86 -6.00 -18.34
N GLY A 207 -72.53 -4.75 -18.67
CA GLY A 207 -73.43 -3.61 -18.59
C GLY A 207 -74.60 -3.68 -19.58
N LYS A 208 -74.36 -4.18 -20.80
CA LYS A 208 -75.42 -4.41 -21.80
C LYS A 208 -76.32 -5.60 -21.45
N MET A 209 -75.80 -6.67 -20.83
CA MET A 209 -76.62 -7.81 -20.38
C MET A 209 -77.60 -7.45 -19.23
N ARG A 210 -77.24 -6.52 -18.34
CA ARG A 210 -78.11 -6.12 -17.20
C ARG A 210 -79.30 -5.23 -17.59
N LYS A 211 -79.28 -4.55 -18.75
CA LYS A 211 -80.38 -3.68 -19.21
C LYS A 211 -81.44 -4.39 -20.07
N ARG A 212 -81.33 -5.70 -20.28
CA ARG A 212 -82.24 -6.51 -21.11
C ARG A 212 -83.21 -7.40 -20.32
N LYS A 213 -83.41 -7.15 -19.03
CA LYS A 213 -84.42 -7.84 -18.21
C LYS A 213 -85.54 -6.89 -17.83
#